data_AF-A0A803PIW5-F1
#
_entry.id   AF-A0A803PIW5-F1
#
_cell.length_a   1.000
_cell.length_b   1.000
_cell.length_c   1.000
_cell.angle_alpha   90.00
_cell.angle_beta   90.00
_cell.angle_gamma   90.00
#
_symmetry.space_group_name_H-M   'P 1'
#
loop_
_entity.id
_entity.type
_entity.pdbx_description
1 polymer ?
#
loop_
_entity_poly.entity_id
_entity_poly.type
_entity_poly.pdbx_seq_one_letter_code
_entity_poly.pdbx_strand_id
1 'polypeptide(L)'
;MADLNSTNNQEHTHQTITGIISTGTSTSTVSTTSGNEEEEKELVIKVVEMSEIEKSKVTIMRALVHTQDRWNSKEVSDDVMLRRFLRARDMDVEKASHMFLKYLSWRQSFMPPNGGCFTHSDFPDEIAQNKFFMPGHDKQGRPIALVFGGRHKQNDLDEFKRT
;
A
#
# COMPACT_ATOMS: atom_id res chain seq x y z
N MET A 1 0.86 -61.35 -47.78
CA MET A 1 0.83 -61.95 -46.42
C MET A 1 0.07 -60.98 -45.53
N ALA A 2 -0.86 -61.47 -44.72
CA ALA A 2 -1.37 -60.75 -43.54
C ALA A 2 -0.28 -60.78 -42.43
N ASP A 3 -0.28 -60.10 -41.28
CA ASP A 3 -1.29 -59.73 -40.27
C ASP A 3 -0.66 -58.60 -39.39
N LEU A 4 -1.28 -57.84 -38.47
CA LEU A 4 -2.66 -57.50 -38.06
C LEU A 4 -2.61 -56.21 -37.16
N ASN A 5 -3.78 -55.63 -36.84
CA ASN A 5 -4.18 -54.82 -35.66
C ASN A 5 -3.13 -53.95 -34.89
N SER A 6 -3.28 -52.62 -34.74
CA SER A 6 -4.39 -51.77 -34.23
C SER A 6 -4.28 -51.43 -32.74
N THR A 7 -4.41 -50.11 -32.43
CA THR A 7 -4.81 -49.50 -31.14
C THR A 7 -3.96 -49.80 -29.89
N ASN A 8 -3.57 -48.80 -29.08
CA ASN A 8 -4.56 -47.97 -28.38
C ASN A 8 -4.10 -46.55 -28.01
N ASN A 9 -5.13 -45.75 -27.72
CA ASN A 9 -5.15 -44.32 -27.43
C ASN A 9 -4.65 -43.99 -26.01
N GLN A 10 -4.11 -42.78 -25.80
CA GLN A 10 -4.42 -41.99 -24.59
C GLN A 10 -4.06 -40.51 -24.74
N GLU A 11 -5.11 -39.68 -24.85
CA GLU A 11 -5.09 -38.26 -24.53
C GLU A 11 -5.08 -38.08 -23.00
N HIS A 12 -4.60 -36.92 -22.51
CA HIS A 12 -5.19 -36.09 -21.43
C HIS A 12 -4.17 -35.01 -20.98
N THR A 13 -4.30 -33.77 -21.46
CA THR A 13 -4.97 -32.61 -20.80
C THR A 13 -4.28 -32.04 -19.56
N HIS A 14 -4.10 -30.72 -19.59
CA HIS A 14 -3.65 -29.86 -18.48
C HIS A 14 -4.43 -30.10 -17.17
N GLN A 15 -3.75 -29.93 -16.03
CA GLN A 15 -4.38 -29.34 -14.85
C GLN A 15 -3.40 -28.70 -13.83
N THR A 16 -3.66 -27.42 -13.60
CA THR A 16 -3.34 -26.53 -12.49
C THR A 16 -2.90 -27.16 -11.17
N ILE A 17 -1.78 -26.67 -10.62
CA ILE A 17 -1.45 -26.83 -9.19
C ILE A 17 -2.24 -25.79 -8.40
N THR A 18 -3.35 -26.22 -7.78
CA THR A 18 -4.08 -25.44 -6.76
C THR A 18 -3.68 -25.94 -5.38
N GLY A 19 -3.26 -25.05 -4.49
CA GLY A 19 -2.76 -25.41 -3.16
C GLY A 19 -3.85 -25.68 -2.12
N ILE A 20 -3.45 -26.31 -1.02
CA ILE A 20 -4.16 -26.33 0.26
C ILE A 20 -3.16 -26.16 1.41
N ILE A 21 -3.17 -25.01 2.08
CA ILE A 21 -2.45 -24.83 3.34
C ILE A 21 -3.49 -24.97 4.46
N SER A 22 -3.38 -26.03 5.25
CA SER A 22 -4.33 -26.34 6.32
C SER A 22 -4.18 -25.37 7.49
N THR A 23 -5.30 -24.82 7.97
CA THR A 23 -5.35 -23.93 9.13
C THR A 23 -5.30 -24.72 10.43
N GLY A 24 -4.14 -24.76 11.07
CA GLY A 24 -3.96 -25.31 12.42
C GLY A 24 -4.18 -24.27 13.50
N THR A 25 -5.40 -24.21 14.07
CA THR A 25 -5.66 -23.44 15.30
C THR A 25 -5.05 -24.17 16.50
N SER A 26 -4.13 -23.51 17.21
CA SER A 26 -3.62 -23.97 18.50
C SER A 26 -3.69 -22.85 19.53
N THR A 27 -4.79 -22.83 20.28
CA THR A 27 -4.93 -22.03 21.50
C THR A 27 -3.91 -22.51 22.54
N SER A 28 -3.19 -21.59 23.18
CA SER A 28 -2.52 -21.85 24.45
C SER A 28 -2.51 -20.57 25.28
N THR A 29 -3.35 -20.58 26.32
CA THR A 29 -3.25 -19.72 27.50
C THR A 29 -2.01 -20.14 28.31
N VAL A 30 -1.44 -19.42 29.29
CA VAL A 30 -1.91 -18.41 30.26
C VAL A 30 -0.69 -17.54 30.64
N SER A 31 -0.88 -16.27 31.04
CA SER A 31 -0.29 -15.67 32.29
C SER A 31 -0.30 -14.14 32.25
N THR A 32 -1.24 -13.55 32.96
CA THR A 32 -1.30 -12.11 33.26
C THR A 32 -0.18 -11.72 34.22
N THR A 33 0.55 -10.66 33.88
CA THR A 33 1.16 -9.75 34.88
C THR A 33 0.63 -8.35 34.64
N SER A 34 0.19 -7.70 35.73
CA SER A 34 -0.72 -6.55 35.70
C SER A 34 0.00 -5.20 35.74
N GLY A 35 -0.47 -4.25 34.94
CA GLY A 35 -0.09 -2.84 34.98
C GLY A 35 0.21 -2.29 33.58
N ASN A 36 -0.55 -1.26 33.16
CA ASN A 36 -0.47 -0.46 31.92
C ASN A 36 -1.48 -0.76 30.79
N GLU A 37 -2.35 -1.77 30.94
CA GLU A 37 -3.41 -2.01 29.92
C GLU A 37 -4.36 -0.82 29.72
N GLU A 38 -4.62 -0.01 30.75
CA GLU A 38 -5.54 1.13 30.65
C GLU A 38 -4.90 2.34 29.96
N GLU A 39 -3.61 2.61 30.20
CA GLU A 39 -2.86 3.66 29.49
C GLU A 39 -2.66 3.32 28.00
N GLU A 40 -2.35 2.06 27.68
CA GLU A 40 -2.24 1.62 26.28
C GLU A 40 -3.59 1.68 25.56
N LYS A 41 -4.69 1.29 26.23
CA LYS A 41 -6.04 1.44 25.68
C LYS A 41 -6.42 2.90 25.51
N GLU A 42 -6.11 3.80 26.45
CA GLU A 42 -6.39 5.23 26.30
C GLU A 42 -5.55 5.88 25.19
N LEU A 43 -4.30 5.47 25.00
CA LEU A 43 -3.45 5.90 23.87
C LEU A 43 -3.98 5.40 22.53
N VAL A 44 -4.39 4.13 22.44
CA VAL A 44 -5.03 3.57 21.23
C VAL A 44 -6.36 4.28 20.94
N ILE A 45 -7.17 4.57 21.97
CA ILE A 45 -8.40 5.35 21.85
C ILE A 45 -8.09 6.76 21.35
N LYS A 46 -7.06 7.46 21.84
CA LYS A 46 -6.63 8.79 21.33
C LYS A 46 -6.06 8.75 19.90
N VAL A 47 -5.55 7.62 19.44
CA VAL A 47 -5.09 7.44 18.05
C VAL A 47 -6.26 7.20 17.09
N VAL A 48 -7.35 6.57 17.56
CA VAL A 48 -8.52 6.20 16.76
C VAL A 48 -9.64 7.25 16.82
N GLU A 49 -9.88 7.89 17.98
CA GLU A 49 -10.77 9.05 18.10
C GLU A 49 -10.17 10.27 17.41
N MET A 50 -10.48 10.39 16.13
CA MET A 50 -10.34 11.62 15.38
C MET A 50 -11.12 12.71 16.13
N SER A 51 -10.42 13.67 16.73
CA SER A 51 -11.08 14.77 17.45
C SER A 51 -12.09 15.45 16.52
N GLU A 52 -13.18 15.99 17.08
CA GLU A 52 -14.21 16.68 16.29
C GLU A 52 -13.61 17.83 15.45
N ILE A 53 -12.51 18.40 15.93
CA ILE A 53 -11.69 19.41 15.26
C ILE A 53 -10.95 18.80 14.04
N GLU A 54 -10.34 17.62 14.16
CA GLU A 54 -9.76 16.90 13.00
C GLU A 54 -10.86 16.56 11.98
N LYS A 55 -12.00 15.99 12.41
CA LYS A 55 -13.18 15.65 11.57
C LYS A 55 -13.65 16.88 10.77
N SER A 56 -13.88 18.00 11.45
CA SER A 56 -14.33 19.26 10.85
C SER A 56 -13.32 19.79 9.81
N LYS A 57 -12.03 19.81 10.14
CA LYS A 57 -10.97 20.29 9.23
C LYS A 57 -10.82 19.42 7.98
N VAL A 58 -10.98 18.09 8.09
CA VAL A 58 -11.01 17.19 6.93
C VAL A 58 -12.18 17.52 6.01
N THR A 59 -13.38 17.74 6.55
CA THR A 59 -14.57 18.13 5.77
C THR A 59 -14.39 19.47 5.05
N ILE A 60 -13.81 20.48 5.71
CA ILE A 60 -13.54 21.79 5.08
C ILE A 60 -12.48 21.63 3.98
N MET A 61 -11.38 20.91 4.23
CA MET A 61 -10.35 20.65 3.23
C MET A 61 -10.91 19.92 2.01
N ARG A 62 -11.74 18.89 2.23
CA ARG A 62 -12.45 18.13 1.20
C ARG A 62 -13.31 19.05 0.32
N ALA A 63 -14.08 19.95 0.93
CA ALA A 63 -14.91 20.91 0.20
C ALA A 63 -14.06 21.86 -0.67
N LEU A 64 -13.02 22.47 -0.10
CA LEU A 64 -12.12 23.40 -0.81
C LEU A 64 -11.41 22.74 -2.00
N VAL A 65 -10.92 21.52 -1.80
CA VAL A 65 -10.26 20.75 -2.87
C VAL A 65 -11.26 20.38 -3.97
N HIS A 66 -12.48 19.95 -3.62
CA HIS A 66 -13.52 19.61 -4.60
C HIS A 66 -14.04 20.84 -5.37
N THR A 67 -14.00 22.03 -4.78
CA THR A 67 -14.28 23.28 -5.52
C THR A 67 -13.19 23.65 -6.53
N GLN A 68 -11.92 23.30 -6.26
CA GLN A 68 -10.79 23.68 -7.10
C GLN A 68 -10.46 22.64 -8.20
N ASP A 69 -10.53 21.34 -7.88
CA ASP A 69 -10.30 20.23 -8.80
C ASP A 69 -11.39 19.17 -8.64
N ARG A 70 -12.55 19.44 -9.23
CA ARG A 70 -13.75 18.58 -9.16
C ARG A 70 -13.55 17.19 -9.77
N TRP A 71 -12.67 17.06 -10.75
CA TRP A 71 -12.47 15.80 -11.48
C TRP A 71 -11.56 14.85 -10.70
N ASN A 72 -10.38 15.32 -10.28
CA ASN A 72 -9.35 14.50 -9.65
C ASN A 72 -9.63 14.25 -8.16
N SER A 73 -10.36 15.15 -7.49
CA SER A 73 -10.64 15.02 -6.05
C SER A 73 -11.53 13.83 -5.70
N LYS A 74 -12.44 13.40 -6.60
CA LYS A 74 -13.49 12.43 -6.27
C LYS A 74 -12.97 11.01 -6.04
N GLU A 75 -11.95 10.58 -6.78
CA GLU A 75 -11.39 9.22 -6.66
C GLU A 75 -10.25 9.14 -5.64
N VAL A 76 -9.58 10.26 -5.34
CA VAL A 76 -8.33 10.27 -4.57
C VAL A 76 -8.53 10.70 -3.12
N SER A 77 -9.54 11.52 -2.81
CA SER A 77 -9.71 12.11 -1.46
C SER A 77 -10.32 11.16 -0.43
N ASP A 78 -9.55 10.22 0.10
CA ASP A 78 -9.90 9.51 1.34
C ASP A 78 -9.64 10.37 2.59
N ASP A 79 -10.47 10.23 3.63
CA ASP A 79 -10.37 10.99 4.89
C ASP A 79 -9.04 10.71 5.62
N VAL A 80 -8.59 9.45 5.62
CA VAL A 80 -7.31 9.06 6.23
C VAL A 80 -6.15 9.73 5.52
N MET A 81 -6.23 9.85 4.19
CA MET A 81 -5.20 10.49 3.39
C MET A 81 -5.22 12.02 3.55
N LEU A 82 -6.38 12.69 3.49
CA LEU A 82 -6.49 14.14 3.75
C LEU A 82 -5.90 14.50 5.13
N ARG A 83 -6.12 13.65 6.14
CA ARG A 83 -5.54 13.82 7.48
C ARG A 83 -4.01 13.81 7.48
N ARG A 84 -3.34 13.06 6.59
CA ARG A 84 -1.86 13.07 6.47
C ARG A 84 -1.35 14.45 6.07
N PHE A 85 -2.03 15.11 5.13
CA PHE A 85 -1.68 16.45 4.67
C PHE A 85 -1.96 17.53 5.72
N LEU A 86 -3.06 17.41 6.47
CA LEU A 86 -3.36 18.29 7.61
C LEU A 86 -2.32 18.13 8.73
N ARG A 87 -1.96 16.90 9.12
CA ARG A 87 -0.94 16.64 10.15
C ARG A 87 0.45 17.12 9.74
N ALA A 88 0.80 17.04 8.46
CA ALA A 88 2.06 17.57 7.91
C ALA A 88 2.11 19.12 7.84
N ARG A 89 1.02 19.81 8.20
CA ARG A 89 0.87 21.28 8.14
C ARG A 89 0.19 21.83 9.39
N ASP A 90 0.41 21.22 10.55
CA ASP A 90 -0.07 21.69 11.86
C ASP A 90 -1.60 21.95 11.92
N MET A 91 -2.36 21.15 11.16
CA MET A 91 -3.81 21.28 10.99
C MET A 91 -4.26 22.62 10.35
N ASP A 92 -3.40 23.27 9.56
CA ASP A 92 -3.72 24.42 8.71
C ASP A 92 -4.40 23.94 7.42
N VAL A 93 -5.66 24.33 7.22
CA VAL A 93 -6.49 23.85 6.10
C VAL A 93 -6.06 24.44 4.75
N GLU A 94 -5.59 25.69 4.71
CA GLU A 94 -5.16 26.35 3.47
C GLU A 94 -3.80 25.83 3.01
N LYS A 95 -2.84 25.70 3.94
CA LYS A 95 -1.52 25.14 3.63
C LYS A 95 -1.60 23.65 3.27
N ALA A 96 -2.52 22.90 3.88
CA ALA A 96 -2.77 21.50 3.54
C ALA A 96 -3.46 21.35 2.18
N SER A 97 -4.50 22.14 1.88
CA SER A 97 -5.20 22.07 0.58
C SER A 97 -4.27 22.43 -0.57
N HIS A 98 -3.44 23.47 -0.44
CA HIS A 98 -2.44 23.84 -1.45
C HIS A 98 -1.37 22.75 -1.65
N MET A 99 -0.92 22.08 -0.58
CA MET A 99 -0.03 20.93 -0.68
C MET A 99 -0.70 19.76 -1.39
N PHE A 100 -1.97 19.50 -1.09
CA PHE A 100 -2.72 18.40 -1.67
C PHE A 100 -3.00 18.60 -3.16
N LEU A 101 -3.32 19.83 -3.59
CA LEU A 101 -3.46 20.18 -5.00
C LEU A 101 -2.15 19.97 -5.78
N LYS A 102 -0.99 20.36 -5.20
CA LYS A 102 0.32 20.06 -5.81
C LYS A 102 0.59 18.55 -5.91
N TYR A 103 0.21 17.77 -4.90
CA TYR A 103 0.28 16.31 -4.95
C TYR A 103 -0.62 15.73 -6.04
N LEU A 104 -1.84 16.24 -6.22
CA LEU A 104 -2.75 15.84 -7.30
C LEU A 104 -2.18 16.13 -8.69
N SER A 105 -1.58 17.31 -8.90
CA SER A 105 -0.89 17.65 -10.16
C SER A 105 0.32 16.74 -10.42
N TRP A 106 1.14 16.48 -9.40
CA TRP A 106 2.25 15.53 -9.50
C TRP A 106 1.74 14.12 -9.86
N ARG A 107 0.70 13.64 -9.17
CA ARG A 107 0.08 12.34 -9.42
C ARG A 107 -0.41 12.20 -10.87
N GLN A 108 -1.05 13.23 -11.43
CA GLN A 108 -1.45 13.24 -12.85
C GLN A 108 -0.27 13.20 -13.82
N SER A 109 0.83 13.88 -13.49
CA SER A 109 2.03 13.91 -14.34
C SER A 109 2.89 12.65 -14.28
N PHE A 110 2.80 11.88 -13.19
CA PHE A 110 3.76 10.85 -12.84
C PHE A 110 3.18 9.44 -12.75
N MET A 111 1.91 9.28 -12.32
CA MET A 111 1.27 7.97 -12.34
C MET A 111 0.83 7.58 -13.75
N PRO A 112 0.72 6.27 -14.06
CA PRO A 112 0.22 5.81 -15.34
C PRO A 112 -1.15 6.43 -15.69
N PRO A 113 -1.42 6.80 -16.96
CA PRO A 113 -2.62 7.53 -17.36
C PRO A 113 -3.96 6.87 -16.97
N ASN A 114 -3.93 5.55 -16.79
CA ASN A 114 -5.10 4.73 -16.46
C ASN A 114 -5.41 4.69 -14.95
N GLY A 115 -4.71 5.49 -14.12
CA GLY A 115 -4.86 5.50 -12.66
C GLY A 115 -4.41 4.22 -11.94
N GLY A 116 -3.79 3.29 -12.68
CA GLY A 116 -3.42 1.96 -12.21
C GLY A 116 -2.19 1.92 -11.30
N CYS A 117 -2.01 0.79 -10.62
CA CYS A 117 -0.78 0.46 -9.91
C CYS A 117 0.35 0.14 -10.89
N PHE A 118 1.58 0.47 -10.50
CA PHE A 118 2.77 -0.07 -11.16
C PHE A 118 2.82 -1.59 -10.98
N THR A 119 3.30 -2.26 -12.02
CA THR A 119 3.45 -3.71 -12.13
C THR A 119 4.92 -4.10 -12.10
N HIS A 120 5.22 -5.37 -11.80
CA HIS A 120 6.61 -5.85 -11.80
C HIS A 120 7.30 -5.72 -13.18
N SER A 121 6.53 -5.68 -14.27
CA SER A 121 7.01 -5.44 -15.63
C SER A 121 7.44 -3.99 -15.91
N ASP A 122 7.04 -3.02 -15.10
CA ASP A 122 7.41 -1.61 -15.29
C ASP A 122 8.83 -1.31 -14.76
N PHE A 123 9.35 -2.17 -13.85
CA PHE A 123 10.61 -1.97 -13.12
C PHE A 123 11.50 -3.24 -13.02
N PRO A 124 11.74 -3.98 -14.12
CA PRO A 124 12.40 -5.28 -14.08
C PRO A 124 13.84 -5.20 -13.51
N ASP A 125 14.59 -4.16 -13.87
CA ASP A 125 15.99 -3.98 -13.46
C ASP A 125 16.11 -3.57 -11.99
N GLU A 126 15.25 -2.66 -11.52
CA GLU A 126 15.13 -2.24 -10.12
C GLU A 126 14.77 -3.42 -9.20
N ILE A 127 13.87 -4.30 -9.65
CA ILE A 127 13.51 -5.54 -8.94
C ILE A 127 14.69 -6.53 -8.98
N ALA A 128 15.36 -6.70 -10.12
CA ALA A 128 16.51 -7.58 -10.26
C ALA A 128 17.74 -7.13 -9.44
N GLN A 129 17.89 -5.82 -9.15
CA GLN A 129 18.90 -5.31 -8.22
C GLN A 129 18.69 -5.82 -6.78
N ASN A 130 17.48 -6.29 -6.43
CA ASN A 130 17.14 -6.92 -5.15
C ASN A 130 17.67 -6.12 -3.94
N LYS A 131 17.43 -4.80 -3.99
CA LYS A 131 17.97 -3.79 -3.08
C LYS A 131 16.96 -3.31 -2.03
N PHE A 132 15.66 -3.51 -2.24
CA PHE A 132 14.58 -3.05 -1.37
C PHE A 132 13.76 -4.24 -0.86
N PHE A 133 13.50 -4.30 0.44
CA PHE A 133 12.71 -5.37 1.08
C PHE A 133 11.79 -4.80 2.16
N MET A 134 10.62 -5.41 2.35
CA MET A 134 9.72 -5.14 3.48
C MET A 134 9.46 -6.44 4.26
N PRO A 135 10.38 -6.85 5.16
CA PRO A 135 10.30 -8.15 5.84
C PRO A 135 9.21 -8.22 6.93
N GLY A 136 8.64 -7.09 7.36
CA GLY A 136 7.63 -7.07 8.42
C GLY A 136 7.44 -5.71 9.06
N HIS A 137 6.99 -5.71 10.31
CA HIS A 137 6.65 -4.52 11.09
C HIS A 137 7.51 -4.44 12.37
N ASP A 138 7.65 -3.24 12.92
CA ASP A 138 8.29 -3.03 14.22
C ASP A 138 7.34 -3.36 15.39
N LYS A 139 7.84 -3.20 16.62
CA LYS A 139 7.06 -3.44 17.86
C LYS A 139 5.81 -2.55 18.01
N GLN A 140 5.71 -1.48 17.22
CA GLN A 140 4.59 -0.53 17.21
C GLN A 140 3.70 -0.69 15.96
N GLY A 141 3.89 -1.77 15.19
CA GLY A 141 3.13 -2.06 13.98
C GLY A 141 3.50 -1.20 12.76
N ARG A 142 4.61 -0.45 12.80
CA ARG A 142 5.06 0.36 11.65
C ARG A 142 5.84 -0.52 10.67
N PRO A 143 5.59 -0.45 9.35
CA PRO A 143 6.30 -1.27 8.37
C PRO A 143 7.79 -0.91 8.32
N ILE A 144 8.65 -1.93 8.27
CA ILE A 144 10.10 -1.77 8.14
C ILE A 144 10.49 -1.94 6.67
N ALA A 145 11.16 -0.93 6.11
CA ALA A 145 11.83 -1.03 4.82
C ALA A 145 13.35 -1.22 5.03
N LEU A 146 13.92 -2.24 4.39
CA LEU A 146 15.36 -2.47 4.34
C LEU A 146 15.87 -2.13 2.94
N VAL A 147 16.87 -1.24 2.87
CA VAL A 147 17.47 -0.79 1.61
C VAL A 147 18.98 -1.04 1.61
N PHE A 148 19.44 -1.88 0.69
CA PHE A 148 20.85 -2.21 0.50
C PHE A 148 21.49 -1.27 -0.52
N GLY A 149 21.92 -0.08 -0.07
CA GLY A 149 22.54 0.94 -0.94
C GLY A 149 23.73 0.41 -1.77
N GLY A 150 24.55 -0.49 -1.20
CA GLY A 150 25.66 -1.13 -1.92
C GLY A 150 25.27 -2.12 -3.03
N ARG A 151 23.98 -2.43 -3.21
CA ARG A 151 23.44 -3.18 -4.36
C ARG A 151 22.89 -2.28 -5.47
N HIS A 152 22.84 -0.97 -5.25
CA HIS A 152 22.39 -0.05 -6.29
C HIS A 152 23.36 -0.05 -7.46
N LYS A 153 22.86 -0.42 -8.63
CA LYS A 153 23.53 -0.18 -9.91
C LYS A 153 22.97 1.11 -10.47
N GLN A 154 23.85 2.01 -10.88
CA GLN A 154 23.47 3.29 -11.44
C GLN A 154 23.04 3.10 -12.90
N ASN A 155 21.75 2.81 -13.06
CA ASN A 155 21.04 2.82 -14.33
C ASN A 155 20.77 4.26 -14.80
N ASP A 156 20.04 4.43 -15.90
CA ASP A 156 19.61 5.74 -16.39
C ASP A 156 18.86 6.55 -15.32
N LEU A 157 19.19 7.84 -15.21
CA LEU A 157 18.62 8.73 -14.19
C LEU A 157 17.12 8.90 -14.36
N ASP A 158 16.61 8.77 -15.58
CA ASP A 158 15.18 8.88 -15.85
C ASP A 158 14.45 7.56 -15.59
N GLU A 159 15.13 6.42 -15.47
CA GLU A 159 14.55 5.18 -14.91
C GLU A 159 14.45 5.29 -13.39
N PHE A 160 15.54 5.69 -12.71
CA PHE A 160 15.56 5.84 -11.25
C PHE A 160 14.56 6.89 -10.72
N LYS A 161 14.26 7.94 -11.50
CA LYS A 161 13.21 8.91 -11.14
C LYS A 161 11.79 8.36 -11.23
N ARG A 162 11.56 7.23 -11.92
CA ARG A 162 10.24 6.61 -12.12
C ARG A 162 9.87 5.63 -10.99
N THR A 163 10.84 5.14 -10.22
CA THR A 163 10.65 4.34 -9.00
C THR A 163 10.49 5.16 -7.73
#